data_AF-A0A1G0RVT3-F1
#
_entry.id   AF-A0A1G0RVT3-F1
#
_cell.length_a   1.000
_cell.length_b   1.000
_cell.length_c   1.000
_cell.angle_alpha   90.00
_cell.angle_beta   90.00
_cell.angle_gamma   90.00
#
_symmetry.space_group_name_H-M   'P 1'
#
loop_
_entity.id
_entity.type
_entity.pdbx_description
1 polymer ?
#
loop_
_entity_poly.entity_id
_entity_poly.type
_entity_poly.pdbx_seq_one_letter_code
_entity_poly.pdbx_strand_id
1 'polypeptide(L)'
;MKLVLTYLVICLLVMYSCTDDDDDCLCTMEFRMITVVVVDEMNIPVLDLTTTVKDDSGKVYDFYNDPLIFPGHYIVMDDNYAVELTIQPKRFHFTGVKDSLTINGEYFINTDECNCHVKKVSGPDTLLLK
;
A
#
# COMPACT_ATOMS: atom_id res chain seq x y z
N MET A 1 42.26 9.29 41.01
CA MET A 1 42.60 9.26 39.57
C MET A 1 41.82 8.22 38.77
N LYS A 2 41.72 6.94 39.20
CA LYS A 2 40.99 5.90 38.44
C LYS A 2 39.50 6.24 38.20
N LEU A 3 38.76 6.68 39.22
CA LEU A 3 37.34 7.06 39.10
C LEU A 3 37.07 8.26 38.17
N VAL A 4 37.99 9.23 38.12
CA VAL A 4 37.87 10.40 37.23
C VAL A 4 38.11 9.99 35.78
N LEU A 5 39.07 9.09 35.55
CA LEU A 5 39.34 8.53 34.22
C LEU A 5 38.16 7.69 33.72
N THR A 6 37.49 6.93 34.60
CA THR A 6 36.29 6.15 34.25
C THR A 6 35.11 7.06 33.86
N TYR A 7 34.88 8.16 34.59
CA TYR A 7 33.83 9.13 34.25
C TYR A 7 34.10 9.84 32.93
N LEU A 8 35.36 10.18 32.64
CA LEU A 8 35.74 10.83 31.38
C LEU A 8 35.51 9.92 30.17
N VAL A 9 35.82 8.61 30.30
CA VAL A 9 35.59 7.61 29.24
C VAL A 9 34.10 7.37 29.02
N ILE A 10 33.29 7.32 30.09
CA ILE A 10 31.83 7.19 29.96
C ILE A 10 31.24 8.42 29.26
N CYS A 11 31.69 9.64 29.61
CA CYS A 11 31.25 10.88 28.96
C CYS A 11 31.60 10.91 27.46
N LEU A 12 32.77 10.40 27.07
CA LEU A 12 33.20 10.32 25.67
C LEU A 12 32.40 9.28 24.86
N LEU A 13 31.90 8.21 25.49
CA LEU A 13 31.08 7.19 24.84
C LEU A 13 29.64 7.68 24.56
N VAL A 14 29.09 8.58 25.37
CA VAL A 14 27.73 9.15 25.13
C VAL A 14 27.70 10.07 23.90
N MET A 15 28.83 10.66 23.53
CA MET A 15 28.93 11.60 22.40
C MET A 15 29.17 10.90 21.05
N TYR A 16 29.40 9.59 21.05
CA TYR A 16 29.67 8.79 19.84
C TYR A 16 28.42 8.06 19.31
N SER A 17 27.25 8.31 19.90
CA SER A 17 26.01 7.59 19.57
C SER A 17 25.07 8.33 18.61
N CYS A 18 25.55 9.36 17.91
CA CYS A 18 24.89 9.84 16.70
C CYS A 18 25.54 9.15 15.50
N THR A 19 25.01 7.99 15.14
CA THR A 19 25.07 7.55 13.76
C THR A 19 24.01 8.35 13.01
N ASP A 20 24.45 9.16 12.05
CA ASP A 20 23.56 9.68 11.01
C ASP A 20 23.10 8.47 10.19
N ASP A 21 22.04 7.80 10.65
CA ASP A 21 21.23 6.96 9.79
C ASP A 21 20.39 7.92 8.95
N ASP A 22 20.67 7.96 7.64
CA ASP A 22 20.10 8.86 6.63
C ASP A 22 18.57 8.70 6.41
N ASP A 23 17.78 8.31 7.41
CA ASP A 23 16.33 8.19 7.30
C ASP A 23 15.61 8.92 8.45
N ASP A 24 15.38 10.23 8.27
CA ASP A 24 14.48 11.07 9.09
C ASP A 24 12.99 10.62 9.02
N CYS A 25 12.72 9.44 8.46
CA CYS A 25 11.38 8.93 8.19
C CYS A 25 10.90 7.95 9.26
N LEU A 26 10.06 8.46 10.17
CA LEU A 26 9.36 7.65 11.17
C LEU A 26 8.00 7.19 10.62
N CYS A 27 7.90 5.92 10.24
CA CYS A 27 6.63 5.31 9.83
C CYS A 27 5.71 5.06 11.04
N THR A 28 4.41 5.26 10.87
CA THR A 28 3.42 4.84 11.85
C THR A 28 3.08 3.36 11.69
N MET A 29 2.47 2.75 12.71
CA MET A 29 1.92 1.38 12.62
C MET A 29 0.54 1.34 11.94
N GLU A 30 0.14 2.41 11.24
CA GLU A 30 -1.07 2.43 10.42
C GLU A 30 -0.92 1.44 9.26
N PHE A 31 -1.99 0.74 8.90
CA PHE A 31 -2.02 -0.10 7.71
C PHE A 31 -2.99 0.50 6.70
N ARG A 32 -2.50 0.87 5.52
CA ARG A 32 -3.30 1.46 4.44
C ARG A 32 -3.55 0.49 3.31
N MET A 33 -4.73 0.65 2.71
CA MET A 33 -5.19 -0.11 1.56
C MET A 33 -5.93 0.83 0.60
N ILE A 34 -5.69 0.66 -0.70
CA ILE A 34 -6.42 1.30 -1.78
C ILE A 34 -7.45 0.30 -2.30
N THR A 35 -8.72 0.66 -2.22
CA THR A 35 -9.83 -0.17 -2.70
C THR A 35 -10.60 0.49 -3.83
N VAL A 36 -11.29 -0.32 -4.62
CA VAL A 36 -12.34 0.10 -5.56
C VAL A 36 -13.67 -0.51 -5.16
N VAL A 37 -14.74 0.28 -5.28
CA VAL A 37 -16.11 -0.24 -5.14
C VAL A 37 -16.61 -0.73 -6.50
N VAL A 38 -17.13 -1.95 -6.57
CA VAL A 38 -17.76 -2.47 -7.79
C VAL A 38 -19.27 -2.59 -7.56
N VAL A 39 -20.04 -1.96 -8.42
CA VAL A 39 -21.51 -1.94 -8.37
C VAL A 39 -22.13 -2.40 -9.68
N ASP A 40 -23.39 -2.83 -9.64
CA ASP A 40 -24.21 -3.13 -10.82
C ASP A 40 -24.96 -1.89 -11.35
N GLU A 41 -25.76 -2.06 -12.41
CA GLU A 41 -26.55 -0.98 -13.03
C GLU A 41 -27.58 -0.33 -12.10
N MET A 42 -27.95 -0.99 -11.00
CA MET A 42 -28.84 -0.49 -9.97
C MET A 42 -28.07 0.13 -8.79
N ASN A 43 -26.74 0.28 -8.91
CA ASN A 43 -25.84 0.77 -7.87
C ASN A 43 -25.80 -0.12 -6.62
N ILE A 44 -26.06 -1.43 -6.80
CA ILE A 44 -25.96 -2.44 -5.74
C ILE A 44 -24.53 -3.00 -5.74
N PRO A 45 -23.86 -3.13 -4.56
CA PRO A 45 -22.54 -3.73 -4.47
C PRO A 45 -22.48 -5.14 -5.05
N VAL A 46 -21.55 -5.36 -5.97
CA VAL A 46 -21.28 -6.69 -6.53
C VAL A 46 -20.40 -7.46 -5.55
N LEU A 47 -20.90 -8.60 -5.06
CA LEU A 47 -20.14 -9.51 -4.19
C LEU A 47 -19.48 -10.64 -4.98
N ASP A 48 -18.52 -11.32 -4.36
CA ASP A 48 -17.88 -12.54 -4.88
C ASP A 48 -17.21 -12.39 -6.26
N LEU A 49 -16.74 -11.19 -6.60
CA LEU A 49 -15.94 -10.92 -7.79
C LEU A 49 -14.58 -11.62 -7.68
N THR A 50 -14.19 -12.37 -8.71
CA THR A 50 -12.82 -12.87 -8.84
C THR A 50 -11.94 -11.73 -9.35
N THR A 51 -11.00 -11.26 -8.53
CA THR A 51 -10.17 -10.10 -8.85
C THR A 51 -8.74 -10.49 -9.16
N THR A 52 -8.09 -9.70 -10.01
CA THR A 52 -6.67 -9.79 -10.30
C THR A 52 -6.11 -8.39 -10.45
N VAL A 53 -4.97 -8.11 -9.85
CA VAL A 53 -4.24 -6.85 -10.05
C VAL A 53 -2.88 -7.16 -10.65
N LYS A 54 -2.53 -6.46 -11.73
CA LYS A 54 -1.24 -6.62 -12.41
C LYS A 54 -0.55 -5.28 -12.63
N ASP A 55 0.77 -5.28 -12.66
CA ASP A 55 1.50 -4.15 -13.23
C ASP A 55 1.76 -4.34 -14.73
N ASP A 56 2.39 -3.34 -15.36
CA ASP A 56 2.73 -3.34 -16.79
C ASP A 56 3.68 -4.48 -17.20
N SER A 57 4.40 -5.11 -16.26
CA SER A 57 5.24 -6.28 -16.53
C SER A 57 4.47 -7.60 -16.49
N GLY A 58 3.21 -7.56 -16.03
CA GLY A 58 2.38 -8.74 -15.85
C GLY A 58 2.53 -9.42 -14.49
N LYS A 59 3.33 -8.85 -13.55
CA LYS A 59 3.40 -9.35 -12.18
C LYS A 59 2.03 -9.24 -11.53
N VAL A 60 1.57 -10.31 -10.89
CA VAL A 60 0.30 -10.39 -10.16
C VAL A 60 0.54 -10.02 -8.70
N TYR A 61 -0.40 -9.26 -8.12
CA TYR A 61 -0.45 -8.91 -6.71
C TYR A 61 -1.69 -9.58 -6.11
N ASP A 62 -1.48 -10.32 -5.02
CA ASP A 62 -2.50 -11.15 -4.40
C ASP A 62 -3.03 -10.46 -3.15
N PHE A 63 -4.35 -10.33 -3.07
CA PHE A 63 -5.01 -9.69 -1.93
C PHE A 63 -6.11 -10.59 -1.39
N TYR A 64 -6.22 -10.62 -0.06
CA TYR A 64 -7.36 -11.26 0.59
C TYR A 64 -8.52 -10.27 0.67
N ASN A 65 -9.53 -10.48 -0.16
CA ASN A 65 -10.78 -9.73 -0.09
C ASN A 65 -11.79 -10.52 0.76
N ASP A 66 -12.12 -10.01 1.95
CA ASP A 66 -13.24 -10.54 2.74
C ASP A 66 -14.54 -9.82 2.31
N PRO A 67 -15.43 -10.48 1.55
CA PRO A 67 -16.65 -9.86 1.04
C PRO A 67 -17.66 -9.47 2.14
N LEU A 68 -17.49 -9.97 3.38
CA LEU A 68 -18.41 -9.70 4.47
C LEU A 68 -18.06 -8.42 5.25
N ILE A 69 -16.81 -7.95 5.19
CA ILE A 69 -16.37 -6.78 5.94
C ILE A 69 -16.71 -5.49 5.19
N PHE A 70 -16.48 -5.45 3.88
CA PHE A 70 -16.77 -4.29 3.03
C PHE A 70 -17.45 -4.70 1.72
N PRO A 71 -18.79 -4.83 1.70
CA PRO A 71 -19.55 -5.28 0.55
C PRO A 71 -19.22 -4.50 -0.73
N GLY A 72 -18.74 -5.21 -1.76
CA GLY A 72 -18.37 -4.66 -3.07
C GLY A 72 -17.06 -3.87 -3.10
N HIS A 73 -16.32 -3.78 -1.99
CA HIS A 73 -14.97 -3.24 -2.00
C HIS A 73 -13.96 -4.32 -2.35
N TYR A 74 -13.06 -3.99 -3.26
CA TYR A 74 -11.97 -4.86 -3.69
C TYR A 74 -10.64 -4.13 -3.59
N ILE A 75 -9.64 -4.81 -3.02
CA ILE A 75 -8.31 -4.27 -2.85
C ILE A 75 -7.62 -4.18 -4.21
N VAL A 76 -7.06 -3.00 -4.47
CA VAL A 76 -6.16 -2.74 -5.61
C VAL A 76 -4.71 -2.77 -5.15
N MET A 77 -4.43 -2.26 -3.95
CA MET A 77 -3.09 -2.27 -3.36
C MET A 77 -3.17 -2.12 -1.84
N ASP A 78 -2.20 -2.63 -1.10
CA ASP A 78 -2.04 -2.37 0.33
C ASP A 78 -0.55 -2.25 0.71
N ASP A 79 -0.31 -1.90 1.97
CA ASP A 79 1.04 -1.66 2.48
C ASP A 79 1.95 -2.90 2.46
N ASN A 80 1.43 -4.13 2.29
CA ASN A 80 2.28 -5.32 2.18
C ASN A 80 3.21 -5.25 0.95
N TYR A 81 2.81 -4.48 -0.07
CA TYR A 81 3.59 -4.28 -1.28
C TYR A 81 4.23 -2.88 -1.37
N ALA A 82 4.14 -2.05 -0.33
CA ALA A 82 4.71 -0.69 -0.33
C ALA A 82 6.22 -0.69 -0.64
N VAL A 83 6.96 -1.70 -0.16
CA VAL A 83 8.40 -1.87 -0.39
C VAL A 83 8.79 -2.09 -1.86
N GLU A 84 7.81 -2.41 -2.72
CA GLU A 84 8.02 -2.59 -4.16
C GLU A 84 7.67 -1.34 -4.98
N LEU A 85 7.15 -0.31 -4.30
CA LEU A 85 6.79 0.96 -4.88
C LEU A 85 7.85 2.01 -4.58
N THR A 86 7.67 3.16 -5.20
CA THR A 86 8.47 4.35 -4.91
C THR A 86 7.53 5.55 -4.87
N ILE A 87 8.07 6.73 -4.55
CA ILE A 87 7.34 8.00 -4.68
C ILE A 87 6.84 8.27 -6.11
N GLN A 88 7.42 7.63 -7.12
CA GLN A 88 6.96 7.76 -8.51
C GLN A 88 5.74 6.86 -8.77
N PRO A 89 4.66 7.40 -9.35
CA PRO A 89 3.46 6.62 -9.64
C PRO A 89 3.74 5.44 -10.58
N LYS A 90 3.37 4.25 -10.14
CA LYS A 90 3.37 3.03 -10.93
C LYS A 90 1.94 2.70 -11.34
N ARG A 91 1.76 2.22 -12.57
CA ARG A 91 0.45 1.83 -13.10
C ARG A 91 0.11 0.38 -12.73
N PHE A 92 -1.14 0.18 -12.34
CA PHE A 92 -1.75 -1.10 -12.02
C PHE A 92 -3.06 -1.28 -12.76
N HIS A 93 -3.29 -2.50 -13.22
CA HIS A 93 -4.48 -2.96 -13.94
C HIS A 93 -5.27 -3.86 -13.01
N PHE A 94 -6.41 -3.36 -12.54
CA PHE A 94 -7.40 -4.15 -11.84
C PHE A 94 -8.33 -4.79 -12.87
N THR A 95 -8.55 -6.10 -12.73
CA THR A 95 -9.58 -6.84 -13.47
C THR A 95 -10.46 -7.57 -12.46
N GLY A 96 -11.77 -7.43 -12.60
CA GLY A 96 -12.76 -8.18 -11.86
C GLY A 96 -13.63 -9.01 -12.80
N VAL A 97 -13.88 -10.27 -12.44
CA VAL A 97 -14.69 -11.20 -13.23
C VAL A 97 -15.78 -11.80 -12.36
N LYS A 98 -17.03 -11.75 -12.83
CA LYS A 98 -18.16 -12.46 -12.24
C LYS A 98 -18.98 -13.09 -13.36
N ASP A 99 -19.16 -14.40 -13.28
CA ASP A 99 -19.77 -15.19 -14.35
C ASP A 99 -19.07 -14.96 -15.70
N SER A 100 -19.76 -14.35 -16.67
CA SER A 100 -19.19 -13.97 -17.98
C SER A 100 -18.85 -12.49 -18.10
N LEU A 101 -19.11 -11.69 -17.07
CA LEU A 101 -18.89 -10.24 -17.09
C LEU A 101 -17.50 -9.91 -16.58
N THR A 102 -16.85 -8.96 -17.24
CA THR A 102 -15.50 -8.49 -16.89
C THR A 102 -15.51 -6.98 -16.75
N ILE A 103 -14.92 -6.48 -15.67
CA ILE A 103 -14.71 -5.07 -15.43
C ILE A 103 -13.21 -4.79 -15.24
N ASN A 104 -12.75 -3.66 -15.74
CA ASN A 104 -11.35 -3.26 -15.65
C ASN A 104 -11.24 -1.84 -15.09
N GLY A 105 -10.13 -1.56 -14.40
CA GLY A 105 -9.76 -0.22 -13.97
C GLY A 105 -8.25 -0.05 -13.96
N GLU A 106 -7.78 1.13 -14.35
CA GLU A 106 -6.38 1.52 -14.23
C GLU A 106 -6.17 2.42 -13.03
N TYR A 107 -5.11 2.16 -12.28
CA TYR A 107 -4.74 2.89 -11.07
C TYR A 107 -3.28 3.30 -11.13
N PHE A 108 -3.01 4.53 -10.71
CA PHE A 108 -1.65 5.00 -10.49
C PHE A 108 -1.43 5.11 -9.00
N ILE A 109 -0.48 4.32 -8.49
CA ILE A 109 -0.23 4.16 -7.06
C ILE A 109 1.26 4.38 -6.82
N ASN A 110 1.58 5.13 -5.79
CA ASN A 110 2.93 5.35 -5.29
C ASN A 110 2.94 5.14 -3.78
N THR A 111 4.06 5.47 -3.16
CA THR A 111 4.16 5.63 -1.71
C THR A 111 4.11 7.10 -1.29
N ASP A 112 3.97 7.34 0.01
CA ASP A 112 4.35 8.61 0.62
C ASP A 112 5.87 8.87 0.50
N GLU A 113 6.29 10.09 0.87
CA GLU A 113 7.69 10.52 0.77
C GLU A 113 8.68 9.64 1.55
N CYS A 114 8.18 8.93 2.56
CA CYS A 114 8.95 8.03 3.42
C CYS A 114 8.89 6.55 3.00
N ASN A 115 8.22 6.23 1.89
CA ASN A 115 7.97 4.86 1.45
C ASN A 115 7.25 3.97 2.48
N CYS A 116 6.50 4.57 3.42
CA CYS A 116 5.84 3.85 4.50
C CYS A 116 4.50 3.27 4.05
N HIS A 117 3.67 4.11 3.41
CA HIS A 117 2.31 3.74 3.06
C HIS A 117 2.01 3.95 1.59
N VAL A 118 1.13 3.11 1.06
CA VAL A 118 0.61 3.25 -0.30
C VAL A 118 -0.32 4.46 -0.41
N LYS A 119 -0.28 5.11 -1.57
CA LYS A 119 -1.09 6.28 -1.89
C LYS A 119 -1.63 6.17 -3.32
N LYS A 120 -2.94 6.37 -3.46
CA LYS A 120 -3.56 6.51 -4.78
C LYS A 120 -3.28 7.91 -5.34
N VAL A 121 -2.68 7.95 -6.53
CA VAL A 121 -2.45 9.17 -7.31
C VAL A 121 -3.64 9.42 -8.23
N SER A 122 -4.10 8.38 -8.93
CA SER A 122 -5.31 8.42 -9.75
C SER A 122 -5.91 7.03 -9.96
N GLY A 123 -7.16 7.00 -10.43
CA GLY A 123 -7.95 5.80 -10.64
C GLY A 123 -9.36 5.94 -10.05
N PRO A 124 -10.37 5.27 -10.62
CA PRO A 124 -11.75 5.42 -10.21
C PRO A 124 -11.98 4.89 -8.79
N ASP A 125 -12.86 5.54 -8.03
CA ASP A 125 -13.33 5.00 -6.73
C ASP A 125 -14.40 3.93 -6.91
N THR A 126 -15.10 3.96 -8.05
CA THR A 126 -16.20 3.06 -8.35
C THR A 126 -16.13 2.57 -9.79
N LEU A 127 -16.33 1.27 -9.98
CA LEU A 127 -16.46 0.62 -11.28
C LEU A 127 -17.86 0.02 -11.41
N LEU A 128 -18.41 0.11 -12.61
CA LEU A 128 -19.74 -0.39 -12.93
C LEU A 128 -19.61 -1.68 -13.75
N LEU A 129 -20.04 -2.80 -13.18
CA LEU A 129 -20.10 -4.09 -13.88
C LEU A 129 -21.33 -4.10 -14.80
N LYS A 130 -21.11 -4.32 -16.09
CA LYS A 130 -22.13 -4.39 -17.14
C LYS A 130 -21.97 -5.65 -17.95
#